data_AF-A0A352RJK2-F1
#
_entry.id   AF-A0A352RJK2-F1
#
_cell.length_a   1.000
_cell.length_b   1.000
_cell.length_c   1.000
_cell.angle_alpha   90.00
_cell.angle_beta   90.00
_cell.angle_gamma   90.00
#
_symmetry.space_group_name_H-M   'P 1'
#
loop_
_entity.id
_entity.type
_entity.pdbx_description
1 polymer ?
#
loop_
_entity_poly.entity_id
_entity_poly.type
_entity_poly.pdbx_seq_one_letter_code
_entity_poly.pdbx_strand_id
1 'polypeptide(L)' 'PLLLISESSLSDLNNRLPESLAMKRFRPNMVVKNTEPYAEDNWKKIRIGECEFQIVKSCSRCILTTVDPETGKFSGKEP' A
#
# COMPACT_ATOMS: atom_id res chain seq x y z
N PRO A 1 -2.66 15.21 -1.89
CA PRO A 1 -3.16 13.90 -2.38
C PRO A 1 -2.87 12.80 -1.36
N LEU A 2 -3.85 11.95 -1.05
CA LEU A 2 -3.71 10.88 -0.05
C LEU A 2 -3.53 9.53 -0.74
N LEU A 3 -2.66 8.68 -0.18
CA LEU A 3 -2.49 7.29 -0.58
C LEU A 3 -3.15 6.35 0.45
N LEU A 4 -3.95 5.43 -0.07
CA LEU A 4 -4.68 4.40 0.67
C LEU A 4 -4.14 3.02 0.26
N ILE A 5 -4.02 2.11 1.21
CA ILE A 5 -3.69 0.69 0.97
C ILE A 5 -4.35 -0.17 2.06
N SER A 6 -4.68 -1.42 1.76
CA SER A 6 -5.16 -2.35 2.79
C SER A 6 -4.05 -3.21 3.39
N GLU A 7 -4.21 -3.64 4.65
CA GLU A 7 -3.30 -4.62 5.28
C GLU A 7 -3.34 -5.97 4.57
N SER A 8 -4.51 -6.36 4.05
CA SER A 8 -4.68 -7.61 3.30
C SER A 8 -3.89 -7.60 1.99
N SER A 9 -3.84 -6.47 1.26
CA SER A 9 -2.99 -6.33 0.06
C SER A 9 -1.51 -6.50 0.36
N LEU A 10 -1.02 -5.92 1.47
CA LEU A 10 0.39 -6.10 1.86
C LEU A 10 0.66 -7.53 2.32
N SER A 11 -0.27 -8.14 3.06
CA SER A 11 -0.15 -9.52 3.53
C SER A 11 -0.05 -10.50 2.35
N ASP A 12 -0.94 -10.37 1.37
CA ASP A 12 -0.91 -11.20 0.16
C ASP A 12 0.37 -10.99 -0.65
N LEU A 13 0.84 -9.74 -0.81
CA LEU A 13 2.13 -9.46 -1.44
C LEU A 13 3.28 -10.15 -0.70
N ASN A 14 3.34 -10.01 0.64
CA ASN A 14 4.39 -10.61 1.45
C ASN A 14 4.40 -12.14 1.38
N ASN A 15 3.25 -12.78 1.20
CA ASN A 15 3.18 -14.24 1.01
C ASN A 15 3.80 -14.72 -0.31
N ARG A 16 4.04 -13.81 -1.26
CA ARG A 16 4.65 -14.10 -2.57
C ARG A 16 6.13 -13.74 -2.62
N LEU A 17 6.67 -13.13 -1.57
CA LEU A 17 8.04 -12.66 -1.50
C LEU A 17 8.88 -13.57 -0.59
N PRO A 18 10.19 -13.71 -0.87
CA PRO A 18 11.10 -14.44 0.01
C PRO A 18 11.32 -13.71 1.35
N GLU A 19 11.19 -12.38 1.37
CA GLU A 19 11.30 -11.55 2.55
C GLU A 19 10.09 -10.62 2.68
N SER A 20 9.53 -10.52 3.88
CA SER A 20 8.37 -9.66 4.14
C SER A 20 8.74 -8.19 4.11
N LEU A 21 7.95 -7.40 3.40
CA LEU A 21 8.08 -5.95 3.36
C LEU A 21 7.22 -5.26 4.43
N ALA A 22 7.75 -4.16 4.96
CA ALA A 22 7.01 -3.28 5.85
C ALA A 22 6.12 -2.30 5.07
N MET A 23 4.95 -1.99 5.62
CA MET A 23 3.99 -1.03 5.04
C MET A 23 4.60 0.34 4.73
N LYS A 24 5.60 0.77 5.53
CA LYS A 24 6.31 2.04 5.34
C LYS A 24 6.97 2.18 3.96
N ARG A 25 7.39 1.07 3.32
CA ARG A 25 7.93 1.08 1.94
C ARG A 25 6.90 1.57 0.92
N PHE A 26 5.62 1.39 1.21
CA PHE A 26 4.53 1.82 0.34
C PHE A 26 4.15 3.28 0.51
N ARG A 27 4.59 3.91 1.61
CA ARG A 27 4.35 5.31 2.02
C ARG A 27 2.86 5.73 2.01
N PRO A 28 1.93 4.89 2.50
CA PRO A 28 0.52 5.28 2.54
C PRO A 28 0.28 6.38 3.56
N ASN A 29 -0.77 7.16 3.34
CA ASN A 29 -1.34 8.05 4.36
C ASN A 29 -2.39 7.33 5.20
N MET A 30 -3.12 6.38 4.60
CA MET A 30 -4.20 5.63 5.22
C MET A 30 -4.01 4.14 5.00
N VAL A 31 -4.18 3.36 6.07
CA VAL A 31 -4.13 1.89 6.03
C VAL A 31 -5.46 1.36 6.54
N VAL A 32 -6.08 0.45 5.77
CA VAL A 32 -7.40 -0.13 6.10
C VAL A 32 -7.24 -1.61 6.45
N LYS A 33 -8.04 -2.08 7.42
CA LYS A 33 -8.08 -3.48 7.88
C LYS A 33 -9.40 -4.13 7.52
N ASN A 34 -9.47 -5.46 7.69
CA ASN A 34 -10.69 -6.27 7.54
C ASN A 34 -11.29 -6.19 6.12
N THR A 35 -10.43 -6.37 5.13
CA THR A 35 -10.78 -6.36 3.71
C THR A 35 -10.19 -7.60 3.04
N GLU A 36 -10.77 -8.00 1.91
CA GLU A 36 -10.09 -8.93 0.99
C GLU A 36 -8.83 -8.26 0.42
N PRO A 37 -7.80 -9.02 0.01
CA PRO A 37 -6.64 -8.46 -0.69
C PRO A 37 -7.10 -7.66 -1.92
N TYR A 38 -6.55 -6.45 -2.09
CA TYR A 38 -6.80 -5.54 -3.21
C TYR A 38 -8.24 -5.05 -3.34
N ALA A 39 -9.08 -5.20 -2.29
CA ALA A 39 -10.43 -4.68 -2.30
C ALA A 39 -10.47 -3.16 -2.54
N GLU A 40 -9.44 -2.43 -2.10
CA GLU A 40 -9.32 -0.98 -2.26
C GLU A 40 -9.31 -0.50 -3.71
N ASP A 41 -8.87 -1.34 -4.66
CA ASP A 41 -8.81 -0.98 -6.08
C ASP A 41 -10.21 -0.82 -6.71
N ASN A 42 -11.22 -1.44 -6.11
CA ASN A 42 -12.60 -1.41 -6.58
C ASN A 42 -13.45 -0.33 -5.90
N TRP A 43 -12.93 0.35 -4.89
CA TRP A 43 -13.66 1.39 -4.19
C TRP A 43 -13.75 2.65 -5.05
N LYS A 44 -14.93 3.29 -5.03
CA LYS A 44 -15.15 4.58 -5.72
C LYS A 44 -15.16 5.74 -4.74
N LYS A 45 -15.70 5.51 -3.55
CA LYS A 45 -15.80 6.47 -2.46
C LYS A 45 -15.60 5.74 -1.13
N ILE A 46 -14.97 6.42 -0.18
CA ILE A 46 -14.86 5.95 1.21
C ILE A 46 -15.25 7.09 2.14
N ARG A 47 -15.74 6.74 3.33
CA ARG A 47 -16.08 7.71 4.37
C ARG A 47 -15.37 7.33 5.66
N ILE A 48 -14.72 8.31 6.28
CA ILE A 48 -14.02 8.16 7.57
C ILE A 48 -14.56 9.24 8.50
N GLY A 49 -15.41 8.85 9.45
CA GLY A 49 -16.21 9.80 10.25
C GLY A 49 -17.10 10.65 9.34
N GLU A 50 -16.96 11.98 9.43
CA GLU A 50 -17.69 12.95 8.62
C GLU A 50 -16.98 13.29 7.28
N CYS A 51 -15.77 12.77 7.06
CA CYS A 51 -14.99 13.06 5.86
C CYS A 51 -15.28 12.05 4.75
N GLU A 52 -15.70 12.52 3.59
CA GLU A 52 -15.83 11.72 2.37
C GLU A 52 -14.62 11.89 1.46
N PHE A 53 -14.13 10.77 0.91
CA PHE A 53 -13.03 10.73 -0.04
C PHE A 53 -13.46 10.01 -1.30
N GLN A 54 -12.97 10.49 -2.44
CA GLN A 54 -13.12 9.81 -3.72
C GLN A 54 -11.82 9.11 -4.11
N ILE A 55 -11.93 7.87 -4.56
CA ILE A 55 -10.81 7.14 -5.14
C ILE A 55 -10.69 7.56 -6.60
N VAL A 56 -9.54 8.14 -6.96
CA VAL A 56 -9.33 8.75 -8.29
C VAL A 56 -8.64 7.79 -9.25
N LYS A 57 -7.61 7.08 -8.78
CA LYS A 57 -6.84 6.13 -9.58
C LYS A 57 -6.00 5.22 -8.68
N SER A 58 -5.61 4.06 -9.20
CA SER A 58 -4.59 3.20 -8.59
C SER A 58 -3.22 3.91 -8.55
N CYS A 59 -2.42 3.55 -7.54
CA CYS A 59 -1.09 4.11 -7.36
C CYS A 59 -0.03 3.23 -8.05
N SER A 60 0.45 3.67 -9.21
CA SER A 60 1.59 3.04 -9.88
C SER A 60 2.82 3.07 -8.98
N ARG A 61 3.41 1.91 -8.71
CA ARG A 61 4.61 1.80 -7.87
C ARG A 61 5.84 2.22 -8.65
N CYS A 62 6.76 2.91 -7.98
CA CYS A 62 8.08 3.26 -8.52
C CYS A 62 9.17 2.52 -7.72
N ILE A 63 10.41 2.61 -8.21
CA ILE A 63 11.59 1.95 -7.61
C ILE A 63 11.79 2.21 -6.11
N LEU A 64 11.23 3.30 -5.57
CA LEU A 64 11.37 3.63 -4.14
C LEU A 64 10.76 2.57 -3.20
N THR A 65 9.92 1.66 -3.68
CA THR A 65 9.48 0.50 -2.87
C THR A 65 10.63 -0.44 -2.49
N THR A 66 11.69 -0.47 -3.30
CA THR A 66 12.89 -1.29 -3.06
C THR A 66 13.86 -0.66 -2.07
N VAL A 67 13.63 0.59 -1.66
CA VAL A 67 14.48 1.26 -0.68
C VAL A 67 14.06 0.86 0.72
N ASP A 68 15.00 0.33 1.49
CA ASP A 68 14.81 0.07 2.91
C ASP A 68 14.66 1.41 3.68
N PRO A 69 13.54 1.65 4.37
CA PRO A 69 13.28 2.93 5.02
C PRO A 69 14.23 3.27 6.18
N GLU A 70 14.84 2.27 6.81
CA GLU A 70 15.71 2.47 7.98
C GLU A 70 17.17 2.67 7.54
N THR A 71 17.60 1.99 6.48
CA THR A 71 19.01 2.02 6.01
C THR A 71 19.25 2.83 4.74
N GLY A 72 18.21 3.16 3.98
CA GLY A 72 18.30 3.85 2.70
C GLY A 72 18.88 3.02 1.56
N LYS A 73 19.09 1.71 1.75
CA LYS A 73 19.68 0.82 0.74
C LYS A 73 18.62 0.26 -0.22
N PHE A 74 18.98 0.13 -1.49
CA PHE A 74 18.15 -0.50 -2.51
C PHE A 74 18.26 -2.02 -2.43
N SER A 75 17.12 -2.74 -2.44
CA SER A 75 17.06 -4.20 -2.48
C SER A 75 17.12 -4.79 -3.89
N GLY A 76 17.05 -3.97 -4.95
CA GLY A 76 17.07 -4.44 -6.35
C GLY A 76 16.06 -3.70 -7.23
N LYS A 77 15.51 -4.40 -8.23
CA LYS A 77 14.54 -3.82 -9.20
C LYS A 77 13.07 -4.01 -8.81
N GLU A 78 12.75 -5.06 -8.07
CA GLU A 78 11.38 -5.39 -7.65
C GLU A 78 11.35 -5.51 -6.12
N PRO A 79 10.15 -5.41 -5.49
CA PRO A 79 9.98 -5.93 -4.14
C PRO A 79 10.59 -7.33 -4.02
#